data_AF-T1HCT8-F1
#
_entry.id   AF-T1HCT8-F1
#
_cell.length_a   1.000
_cell.length_b   1.000
_cell.length_c   1.000
_cell.angle_alpha   90.00
_cell.angle_beta   90.00
_cell.angle_gamma   90.00
#
_symmetry.space_group_name_H-M   'P 1'
#
loop_
_entity.id
_entity.type
_entity.pdbx_description
1 polymer ?
#
loop_
_entity_poly.entity_id
_entity_poly.type
_entity_poly.pdbx_seq_one_letter_code
_entity_poly.pdbx_strand_id
1 'polypeptide(L)'
;MFKIQTNFDKLLDKATSNLKLEPDWPVILQICDHIRQGDVQPKIALAAIKKKMSHSNPHVIMFSLMVLESCVKNCGSLVHDEIGTKAYMEQLREAIKTTQHENVKNKLLELIQAWAYAFRNIPKYRAVQDTVNIMKAEGYKFPALKESDAMFSADTAPQWADGERCHRCRVQFGIMQRKHHCRACGQVFCSQCTTKSCTLPKFGIEKEVRVCEACYEKVSK
;
A
#
# COMPACT_ATOMS: atom_id res chain seq x y z
N MET A 1 -19.07 -13.66 -23.65
CA MET A 1 -18.35 -14.60 -22.76
C MET A 1 -18.51 -14.10 -21.33
N PHE A 2 -19.31 -14.79 -20.49
CA PHE A 2 -19.52 -14.36 -19.10
C PHE A 2 -18.23 -14.62 -18.31
N LYS A 3 -17.58 -13.55 -17.85
CA LYS A 3 -16.40 -13.66 -16.99
C LYS A 3 -16.87 -14.16 -15.63
N ILE A 4 -16.32 -15.28 -15.16
CA ILE A 4 -16.63 -15.79 -13.81
C ILE A 4 -16.22 -14.72 -12.80
N GLN A 5 -17.18 -14.28 -11.99
CA GLN A 5 -16.95 -13.25 -10.98
C GLN A 5 -16.10 -13.82 -9.85
N THR A 6 -14.93 -13.22 -9.62
CA THR A 6 -14.02 -13.65 -8.56
C THR A 6 -14.54 -13.25 -7.17
N ASN A 7 -14.01 -13.86 -6.10
CA ASN A 7 -14.36 -13.43 -4.74
C ASN A 7 -14.00 -11.96 -4.49
N PHE A 8 -12.87 -11.51 -5.03
CA PHE A 8 -12.48 -10.10 -5.01
C PHE A 8 -13.53 -9.20 -5.67
N ASP A 9 -14.02 -9.56 -6.85
CA ASP A 9 -15.04 -8.77 -7.56
C ASP A 9 -16.33 -8.64 -6.75
N LYS A 10 -16.75 -9.72 -6.05
CA LYS A 10 -17.93 -9.69 -5.17
C LYS A 10 -17.74 -8.76 -3.98
N LEU A 11 -16.57 -8.78 -3.35
CA LEU A 11 -16.23 -7.87 -2.26
C LEU A 11 -16.20 -6.42 -2.74
N LEU A 12 -15.60 -6.15 -3.90
CA LEU A 12 -15.54 -4.82 -4.48
C LEU A 12 -16.94 -4.29 -4.84
N ASP A 13 -17.80 -5.12 -5.43
CA ASP A 13 -19.19 -4.77 -5.70
C ASP A 13 -19.95 -4.42 -4.42
N LYS A 14 -19.75 -5.21 -3.36
CA LYS A 14 -20.36 -4.95 -2.05
C LYS A 14 -19.85 -3.66 -1.41
N ALA A 15 -18.54 -3.41 -1.45
CA ALA A 15 -17.91 -2.21 -0.89
C ALA A 15 -18.30 -0.93 -1.63
N THR A 16 -18.59 -1.03 -2.93
CA THR A 16 -18.90 0.13 -3.80
C THR A 16 -20.38 0.27 -4.13
N SER A 17 -21.26 -0.47 -3.44
CA SER A 17 -22.71 -0.43 -3.69
C SER A 17 -23.29 0.96 -3.40
N ASN A 18 -24.05 1.50 -4.34
CA ASN A 18 -24.77 2.76 -4.17
C ASN A 18 -25.96 2.66 -3.20
N LEU A 19 -26.29 1.46 -2.70
CA LEU A 19 -27.30 1.24 -1.67
C LEU A 19 -26.75 1.45 -0.25
N LYS A 20 -25.43 1.60 -0.11
CA LYS A 20 -24.78 1.86 1.17
C LYS A 20 -24.81 3.35 1.49
N LEU A 21 -25.18 3.67 2.73
CA LEU A 21 -25.12 5.04 3.25
C LEU A 21 -23.71 5.42 3.71
N GLU A 22 -22.93 4.43 4.15
CA GLU A 22 -21.58 4.59 4.68
C GLU A 22 -20.62 3.52 4.15
N PRO A 23 -19.29 3.75 4.22
CA PRO A 23 -18.30 2.77 3.77
C PRO A 23 -18.37 1.47 4.58
N ASP A 24 -18.37 0.33 3.88
CA ASP A 24 -18.32 -0.99 4.51
C ASP A 24 -16.88 -1.36 4.87
N TRP A 25 -16.34 -0.76 5.93
CA TRP A 25 -14.96 -0.96 6.38
C TRP A 25 -14.54 -2.42 6.55
N PRO A 26 -15.36 -3.31 7.16
CA PRO A 26 -15.03 -4.73 7.22
C PRO A 26 -14.79 -5.35 5.83
N VAL A 27 -15.58 -5.00 4.82
CA VAL A 27 -15.39 -5.49 3.45
C VAL A 27 -14.17 -4.85 2.79
N ILE A 28 -13.93 -3.55 3.02
CA ILE A 28 -12.75 -2.84 2.50
C ILE A 28 -11.45 -3.46 3.05
N LEU A 29 -11.41 -3.84 4.32
CA LEU A 29 -10.26 -4.51 4.91
C LEU A 29 -10.06 -5.92 4.33
N GLN A 30 -11.15 -6.69 4.12
CA GLN A 30 -11.05 -7.98 3.42
C GLN A 30 -10.50 -7.85 2.00
N ILE A 31 -10.81 -6.77 1.28
CA ILE A 31 -10.21 -6.45 -0.03
C ILE A 31 -8.69 -6.28 0.09
N CYS A 32 -8.23 -5.55 1.13
CA CYS A 32 -6.81 -5.37 1.39
C CYS A 32 -6.14 -6.72 1.71
N ASP A 33 -6.81 -7.59 2.47
CA ASP A 33 -6.31 -8.92 2.83
C ASP A 33 -6.12 -9.81 1.60
N HIS A 34 -7.07 -9.81 0.66
CA HIS A 34 -6.95 -10.58 -0.59
C HIS A 34 -5.72 -10.15 -1.41
N ILE A 35 -5.39 -8.86 -1.42
CA ILE A 35 -4.18 -8.35 -2.10
C ILE A 35 -2.93 -8.81 -1.34
N ARG A 36 -2.91 -8.69 -0.01
CA ARG A 36 -1.74 -9.05 0.83
C ARG A 36 -1.45 -10.55 0.83
N GLN A 37 -2.51 -11.37 0.82
CA GLN A 37 -2.41 -12.83 0.84
C GLN A 37 -2.12 -13.42 -0.54
N GLY A 38 -2.23 -12.61 -1.61
CA GLY A 38 -1.95 -13.03 -2.98
C GLY A 38 -3.12 -13.70 -3.68
N ASP A 39 -4.33 -13.64 -3.11
CA ASP A 39 -5.56 -14.16 -3.71
C ASP A 39 -5.96 -13.39 -4.97
N VAL A 40 -5.48 -12.14 -5.11
CA VAL A 40 -5.61 -11.33 -6.31
C VAL A 40 -4.30 -10.60 -6.59
N GLN A 41 -3.91 -10.52 -7.87
CA GLN A 41 -2.75 -9.72 -8.25
C GLN A 41 -3.06 -8.22 -8.11
N PRO A 42 -2.15 -7.39 -7.56
CA PRO A 42 -2.38 -5.96 -7.34
C PRO A 42 -2.82 -5.22 -8.61
N LYS A 43 -2.21 -5.52 -9.75
CA LYS A 43 -2.58 -4.95 -11.04
C LYS A 43 -4.03 -5.25 -11.45
N ILE A 44 -4.50 -6.47 -11.19
CA ILE A 44 -5.88 -6.89 -11.49
C ILE A 44 -6.85 -6.19 -10.54
N ALA A 45 -6.52 -6.14 -9.24
CA ALA A 45 -7.30 -5.46 -8.23
C ALA A 45 -7.47 -3.96 -8.54
N LEU A 46 -6.38 -3.27 -8.86
CA LEU A 46 -6.40 -1.84 -9.21
C LEU A 46 -7.13 -1.57 -10.53
N ALA A 47 -7.04 -2.46 -11.52
CA ALA A 47 -7.83 -2.34 -12.74
C ALA A 47 -9.34 -2.45 -12.48
N ALA A 48 -9.74 -3.37 -11.60
CA ALA A 48 -11.14 -3.53 -11.19
C ALA A 48 -11.64 -2.31 -10.38
N ILE A 49 -10.85 -1.79 -9.44
CA ILE A 49 -11.15 -0.56 -8.70
C ILE A 49 -11.28 0.62 -9.66
N LYS A 50 -10.36 0.76 -10.61
CA LYS A 50 -10.42 1.82 -11.64
C LYS A 50 -11.70 1.75 -12.46
N LYS A 51 -12.18 0.55 -12.80
CA LYS A 51 -13.46 0.40 -13.51
C LYS A 51 -14.62 0.99 -12.71
N LYS A 52 -14.60 0.91 -11.37
CA LYS A 52 -15.60 1.54 -10.49
C LYS A 52 -15.44 3.06 -10.43
N MET A 53 -14.23 3.59 -10.58
CA MET A 53 -13.98 5.04 -10.63
C MET A 53 -14.56 5.72 -11.88
N SER A 54 -14.81 4.96 -12.96
CA SER A 54 -15.45 5.44 -14.19
C SER A 54 -16.97 5.20 -14.22
N HIS A 55 -17.58 4.86 -13.08
CA HIS A 55 -19.02 4.62 -12.99
C HIS A 55 -19.81 5.94 -13.11
N SER A 56 -21.05 5.89 -13.60
CA SER A 56 -21.89 7.10 -13.76
C SER A 56 -22.41 7.66 -12.43
N ASN A 57 -22.56 6.80 -11.42
CA ASN A 57 -23.01 7.20 -10.08
C ASN A 57 -21.84 7.69 -9.22
N PRO A 58 -21.85 8.93 -8.73
CA PRO A 58 -20.75 9.50 -7.94
C PRO A 58 -20.53 8.82 -6.58
N HIS A 59 -21.55 8.18 -5.98
CA HIS A 59 -21.36 7.42 -4.74
C HIS A 59 -20.50 6.17 -4.98
N VAL A 60 -20.72 5.47 -6.10
CA VAL A 60 -19.90 4.31 -6.48
C VAL A 60 -18.45 4.73 -6.71
N ILE A 61 -18.26 5.87 -7.39
CA ILE A 61 -16.94 6.45 -7.62
C ILE A 61 -16.27 6.77 -6.27
N MET A 62 -16.96 7.49 -5.38
CA MET A 62 -16.43 7.86 -4.07
C MET A 62 -16.04 6.64 -3.24
N PHE A 63 -16.90 5.62 -3.13
CA PHE A 63 -16.54 4.41 -2.41
C PHE A 63 -15.38 3.66 -3.06
N SER A 64 -15.26 3.67 -4.40
CA SER A 64 -14.10 3.08 -5.07
C SER A 64 -12.79 3.82 -4.75
N LEU A 65 -12.84 5.14 -4.57
CA LEU A 65 -11.69 5.94 -4.12
C LEU A 65 -11.33 5.64 -2.67
N MET A 66 -12.31 5.36 -1.80
CA MET A 66 -12.06 4.94 -0.41
C MET A 66 -11.44 3.55 -0.34
N VAL A 67 -11.88 2.62 -1.21
CA VAL A 67 -11.23 1.31 -1.37
C VAL A 67 -9.78 1.50 -1.83
N LEU A 68 -9.55 2.34 -2.85
CA LEU A 68 -8.20 2.64 -3.34
C LEU A 68 -7.29 3.21 -2.24
N GLU A 69 -7.81 4.18 -1.48
CA GLU A 69 -7.11 4.77 -0.34
C GLU A 69 -6.69 3.70 0.67
N SER A 70 -7.62 2.83 1.05
CA SER A 70 -7.34 1.74 2.00
C SER A 70 -6.29 0.78 1.45
N CYS A 71 -6.37 0.39 0.18
CA CYS A 71 -5.38 -0.47 -0.46
C CYS A 71 -3.98 0.17 -0.44
N VAL A 72 -3.86 1.47 -0.73
CA VAL A 72 -2.57 2.17 -0.67
C VAL A 72 -2.04 2.23 0.77
N LYS A 73 -2.89 2.47 1.76
CA LYS A 73 -2.48 2.54 3.17
C LYS A 73 -2.07 1.19 3.76
N ASN A 74 -2.67 0.09 3.30
CA ASN A 74 -2.55 -1.21 3.98
C ASN A 74 -1.81 -2.30 3.19
N CYS A 75 -1.62 -2.16 1.87
CA CYS A 75 -1.00 -3.23 1.06
C CYS A 75 0.49 -3.01 0.76
N GLY A 76 1.07 -1.88 1.17
CA GLY A 76 2.50 -1.60 1.01
C GLY A 76 2.97 -1.58 -0.44
N SER A 77 4.21 -2.01 -0.67
CA SER A 77 4.88 -1.96 -1.99
C SER A 77 4.12 -2.69 -3.10
N LEU A 78 3.31 -3.71 -2.77
CA LEU A 78 2.46 -4.43 -3.74
C LEU A 78 1.54 -3.49 -4.51
N VAL A 79 0.98 -2.48 -3.83
CA VAL A 79 0.10 -1.47 -4.42
C VAL A 79 0.89 -0.22 -4.80
N HIS A 80 1.86 0.19 -3.98
CA HIS A 80 2.66 1.40 -4.26
C HIS A 80 3.40 1.31 -5.58
N ASP A 81 3.93 0.13 -5.94
CA ASP A 81 4.65 -0.09 -7.19
C ASP A 81 3.77 0.07 -8.43
N GLU A 82 2.48 -0.28 -8.33
CA GLU A 82 1.52 -0.13 -9.43
C GLU A 82 1.06 1.33 -9.56
N ILE A 83 0.72 1.98 -8.44
CA ILE A 83 0.19 3.36 -8.46
C ILE A 83 1.28 4.40 -8.68
N GLY A 84 2.52 4.15 -8.27
CA GLY A 84 3.63 5.09 -8.35
C GLY A 84 4.21 5.27 -9.75
N THR A 85 3.62 4.64 -10.77
CA THR A 85 4.07 4.73 -12.16
C THR A 85 3.58 6.00 -12.84
N LYS A 86 4.36 6.52 -13.80
CA LYS A 86 3.94 7.65 -14.64
C LYS A 86 2.61 7.37 -15.37
N ALA A 87 2.45 6.14 -15.86
CA ALA A 87 1.24 5.74 -16.58
C ALA A 87 0.00 5.80 -15.70
N TYR A 88 0.08 5.36 -14.44
CA TYR A 88 -1.04 5.43 -13.50
C TYR A 88 -1.34 6.89 -13.10
N MET A 89 -0.31 7.69 -12.86
CA MET A 89 -0.47 9.11 -12.54
C MET A 89 -1.14 9.92 -13.65
N GLU A 90 -0.78 9.70 -14.92
CA GLU A 90 -1.46 10.37 -16.05
C GLU A 90 -2.94 9.98 -16.13
N GLN A 91 -3.29 8.73 -15.80
CA GLN A 91 -4.68 8.29 -15.76
C GLN A 91 -5.46 9.00 -14.65
N LEU A 92 -4.85 9.23 -13.47
CA LEU A 92 -5.49 10.00 -12.40
C LEU A 92 -5.63 11.48 -12.75
N ARG A 93 -4.60 12.06 -13.39
CA ARG A 93 -4.66 13.44 -13.90
C ARG A 93 -5.80 13.61 -14.89
N GLU A 94 -5.98 12.67 -15.82
CA GLU A 94 -7.11 12.70 -16.76
C GLU A 94 -8.46 12.55 -16.03
N ALA A 95 -8.55 11.68 -15.04
CA ALA A 95 -9.77 11.54 -14.23
C ALA A 95 -10.12 12.83 -13.46
N ILE A 96 -9.13 13.54 -12.92
CA ILE A 96 -9.32 14.84 -12.25
C ILE A 96 -9.81 15.91 -13.24
N LYS A 97 -9.26 15.92 -14.46
CA LYS A 97 -9.63 16.88 -15.53
C LYS A 97 -11.03 16.66 -16.08
N THR A 98 -11.45 15.39 -16.20
CA THR A 98 -12.69 15.02 -16.90
C THR A 98 -13.90 14.87 -15.99
N THR A 99 -13.70 14.62 -14.69
CA THR A 99 -14.82 14.44 -13.76
C THR A 99 -15.65 15.71 -13.61
N GLN A 100 -16.98 15.56 -13.71
CA GLN A 100 -17.96 16.63 -13.48
C GLN A 100 -18.33 16.76 -12.00
N HIS A 101 -17.87 15.84 -11.16
CA HIS A 101 -18.24 15.76 -9.75
C HIS A 101 -17.15 16.37 -8.86
N GLU A 102 -17.46 17.50 -8.23
CA GLU A 102 -16.48 18.27 -7.45
C GLU A 102 -15.97 17.50 -6.22
N ASN A 103 -16.84 16.71 -5.57
CA ASN A 103 -16.44 15.83 -4.46
C ASN A 103 -15.43 14.76 -4.91
N VAL A 104 -15.63 14.16 -6.08
CA VAL A 104 -14.69 13.19 -6.67
C VAL A 104 -13.36 13.87 -7.01
N LYS A 105 -13.41 15.06 -7.61
CA LYS A 105 -12.22 15.87 -7.94
C LYS A 105 -11.40 16.17 -6.69
N ASN A 106 -12.06 16.67 -5.64
CA ASN A 106 -11.42 17.00 -4.37
C ASN A 106 -10.79 15.76 -3.72
N LYS A 107 -11.48 14.63 -3.74
CA LYS A 107 -10.93 13.38 -3.17
C LYS A 107 -9.72 12.88 -3.95
N LEU A 108 -9.73 12.97 -5.28
CA LEU A 108 -8.57 12.60 -6.10
C LEU A 108 -7.36 13.50 -5.82
N LEU A 109 -7.58 14.82 -5.69
CA LEU A 109 -6.53 15.79 -5.34
C LEU A 109 -5.96 15.51 -3.94
N GLU A 110 -6.82 15.24 -2.97
CA GLU A 110 -6.44 14.81 -1.61
C GLU A 110 -5.55 13.57 -1.64
N LEU A 111 -5.96 12.53 -2.37
CA LEU A 111 -5.21 11.28 -2.46
C LEU A 111 -3.81 11.47 -3.05
N ILE A 112 -3.70 12.11 -4.22
CA ILE A 112 -2.37 12.29 -4.85
C ILE A 112 -1.46 13.19 -4.02
N GLN A 113 -2.01 14.14 -3.25
CA GLN A 113 -1.24 14.96 -2.33
C GLN A 113 -0.75 14.17 -1.12
N ALA A 114 -1.61 13.36 -0.51
CA ALA A 114 -1.24 12.48 0.59
C ALA A 114 -0.12 11.51 0.14
N TRP A 115 -0.25 10.93 -1.05
CA TRP A 115 0.75 10.03 -1.60
C TRP A 115 2.06 10.75 -1.96
N ALA A 116 2.01 11.95 -2.53
CA ALA A 116 3.21 12.73 -2.82
C ALA A 116 3.99 13.04 -1.53
N TYR A 117 3.29 13.37 -0.43
CA TYR A 117 3.93 13.57 0.85
C TYR A 117 4.50 12.27 1.41
N ALA A 118 3.71 11.19 1.42
CA ALA A 118 4.14 9.90 1.97
C ALA A 118 5.35 9.31 1.22
N PHE A 119 5.40 9.48 -0.10
CA PHE A 119 6.49 8.99 -0.95
C PHE A 119 7.62 10.01 -1.18
N ARG A 120 7.65 11.14 -0.45
CA ARG A 120 8.58 12.26 -0.72
C ARG A 120 10.05 11.85 -0.77
N ASN A 121 10.44 10.88 0.05
CA ASN A 121 11.81 10.40 0.19
C ASN A 121 12.09 9.10 -0.59
N ILE A 122 11.19 8.65 -1.47
CA ILE A 122 11.33 7.41 -2.23
C ILE A 122 11.48 7.75 -3.72
N PRO A 123 12.72 7.78 -4.28
CA PRO A 123 12.95 8.18 -5.66
C PRO A 123 12.17 7.36 -6.70
N LYS A 124 11.90 6.08 -6.39
CA LYS A 124 11.11 5.17 -7.24
C LYS A 124 9.71 5.72 -7.57
N TYR A 125 9.11 6.50 -6.67
CA TYR A 125 7.75 7.02 -6.82
C TYR A 125 7.70 8.53 -7.12
N ARG A 126 8.80 9.09 -7.66
CA ARG A 126 8.90 10.52 -7.99
C ARG A 126 7.76 11.02 -8.88
N ALA A 127 7.24 10.17 -9.78
CA ALA A 127 6.13 10.52 -10.67
C ALA A 127 4.89 11.05 -9.92
N VAL A 128 4.66 10.61 -8.68
CA VAL A 128 3.55 11.10 -7.85
C VAL A 128 3.75 12.57 -7.47
N GLN A 129 4.97 12.93 -7.05
CA GLN A 129 5.33 14.31 -6.71
C GLN A 129 5.29 15.22 -7.94
N ASP A 130 5.84 14.75 -9.06
CA ASP A 130 5.83 15.49 -10.34
C ASP A 130 4.39 15.80 -10.76
N THR A 131 3.48 14.84 -10.62
CA THR A 131 2.06 15.01 -10.97
C THR A 131 1.38 16.07 -10.11
N VAL A 132 1.63 16.08 -8.79
CA VAL A 132 1.10 17.13 -7.91
C VAL A 132 1.64 18.51 -8.30
N ASN A 133 2.93 18.62 -8.61
CA ASN A 133 3.54 19.88 -9.02
C ASN A 133 2.96 20.40 -10.35
N ILE A 134 2.78 19.50 -11.34
CA ILE A 134 2.14 19.82 -12.62
C ILE A 134 0.71 20.30 -12.39
N MET A 135 -0.09 19.58 -11.60
CA MET A 135 -1.47 19.96 -11.33
C MET A 135 -1.58 21.31 -10.61
N LYS A 136 -0.67 21.61 -9.67
CA LYS A 136 -0.58 22.94 -9.04
C LYS A 136 -0.25 24.04 -10.05
N ALA A 137 0.70 23.78 -10.96
CA ALA A 137 1.07 24.72 -12.02
C ALA A 137 -0.08 24.96 -13.01
N GLU A 138 -0.93 23.97 -13.25
CA GLU A 138 -2.17 24.09 -14.03
C GLU A 138 -3.30 24.83 -13.28
N GLY A 139 -3.09 25.23 -12.03
CA GLY A 139 -4.04 26.02 -11.24
C GLY A 139 -4.98 25.21 -10.34
N TYR A 140 -4.80 23.89 -10.23
CA TYR A 140 -5.61 23.08 -9.32
C TYR A 140 -5.27 23.38 -7.86
N LYS A 141 -6.32 23.66 -7.07
CA LYS A 141 -6.20 23.92 -5.63
C LYS A 141 -6.27 22.62 -4.86
N PHE A 142 -5.20 22.31 -4.17
CA PHE A 142 -5.09 21.12 -3.33
C PHE A 142 -5.63 21.39 -1.92
N PRO A 143 -6.33 20.42 -1.29
CA PRO A 143 -6.78 20.56 0.08
C PRO A 143 -5.59 20.69 1.05
N ALA A 144 -5.88 21.14 2.28
CA ALA A 144 -4.86 21.14 3.33
C ALA A 144 -4.49 19.69 3.68
N LEU A 145 -3.20 19.37 3.63
CA LEU A 145 -2.70 18.06 4.02
C LEU A 145 -2.77 17.94 5.54
N LYS A 146 -3.40 16.88 6.05
CA LYS A 146 -3.23 16.46 7.44
C LYS A 146 -2.16 15.38 7.48
N GLU A 147 -1.23 15.45 8.42
CA GLU A 147 -0.16 14.44 8.53
C GLU A 147 -0.70 13.02 8.67
N SER A 148 -1.84 12.87 9.36
CA SER A 148 -2.58 11.60 9.49
C SER A 148 -2.99 10.99 8.15
N ASP A 149 -3.25 11.80 7.13
CA ASP A 149 -3.74 11.31 5.83
C ASP A 149 -2.63 10.63 5.03
N ALA A 150 -1.37 10.95 5.36
CA ALA A 150 -0.17 10.40 4.75
C ALA A 150 0.55 9.36 5.61
N MET A 151 -0.04 8.95 6.74
CA MET A 151 0.42 7.79 7.50
C MET A 151 -0.02 6.51 6.79
N PHE A 152 0.94 5.68 6.38
CA PHE A 152 0.66 4.34 5.87
C PHE A 152 0.80 3.33 7.01
N SER A 153 -0.18 2.44 7.13
CA SER A 153 -0.18 1.38 8.16
C SER A 153 0.87 0.31 7.87
N ALA A 154 1.22 0.13 6.59
CA ALA A 154 2.20 -0.84 6.11
C ALA A 154 3.44 -0.13 5.53
N ASP A 155 4.48 -0.01 6.34
CA ASP A 155 5.84 0.24 5.88
C ASP A 155 6.30 -0.91 4.97
N THR A 156 7.19 -0.60 4.02
CA THR A 156 7.85 -1.65 3.25
C THR A 156 8.83 -2.39 4.17
N ALA A 157 8.72 -3.72 4.22
CA ALA A 157 9.69 -4.54 4.94
C ALA A 157 11.11 -4.23 4.43
N PRO A 158 12.10 -4.08 5.31
CA PRO A 158 13.45 -3.70 4.92
C PRO A 158 14.09 -4.75 4.00
N GLN A 159 14.86 -4.27 3.03
CA GLN A 159 15.64 -5.14 2.15
C GLN A 159 16.60 -6.01 2.98
N TRP A 160 16.75 -7.26 2.57
CA TRP A 160 17.69 -8.17 3.22
C TRP A 160 19.12 -7.79 2.85
N ALA A 161 19.88 -7.37 3.87
CA ALA A 161 21.31 -7.14 3.74
C ALA A 161 22.05 -8.46 3.62
N ASP A 162 23.10 -8.50 2.82
CA ASP A 162 24.06 -9.60 2.83
C ASP A 162 25.29 -9.25 3.69
N GLY A 163 26.02 -10.26 4.12
CA GLY A 163 27.24 -10.09 4.90
C GLY A 163 27.92 -11.41 5.21
N GLU A 164 29.22 -11.37 5.47
CA GLU A 164 30.04 -12.56 5.78
C GLU A 164 30.03 -12.92 7.26
N ARG A 165 29.51 -12.03 8.12
CA ARG A 165 29.48 -12.20 9.58
C ARG A 165 28.12 -11.84 10.14
N CYS A 166 27.74 -12.48 11.24
CA CYS A 166 26.52 -12.14 11.98
C CYS A 166 26.54 -10.67 12.43
N HIS A 167 25.46 -9.94 12.17
CA HIS A 167 25.35 -8.51 12.50
C HIS A 167 25.46 -8.22 14.00
N ARG A 168 25.10 -9.18 14.87
CA ARG A 168 25.21 -9.06 16.34
C ARG A 168 26.54 -9.57 16.88
N CYS A 169 26.76 -10.89 16.85
CA CYS A 169 27.92 -11.52 17.51
C CYS A 169 29.17 -11.61 16.63
N ARG A 170 29.10 -11.17 15.36
CA ARG A 170 30.22 -11.16 14.41
C ARG A 170 30.82 -12.52 14.04
N VAL A 171 30.19 -13.63 14.44
CA VAL A 171 30.59 -14.98 13.99
C VAL A 171 30.57 -15.06 12.47
N GLN A 172 31.60 -15.67 11.89
CA GLN A 172 31.73 -15.81 10.44
C GLN A 172 30.77 -16.89 9.93
N PHE A 173 30.10 -16.58 8.82
CA PHE A 173 29.25 -17.55 8.14
C PHE A 173 30.08 -18.52 7.30
N GLY A 174 29.54 -19.71 7.11
CA GLY A 174 30.17 -20.78 6.33
C GLY A 174 29.21 -21.95 6.16
N ILE A 175 29.73 -23.12 5.81
CA ILE A 175 28.92 -24.33 5.55
C ILE A 175 28.11 -24.73 6.80
N MET A 176 28.76 -24.74 7.97
CA MET A 176 28.12 -25.12 9.24
C MET A 176 27.34 -23.97 9.88
N GLN A 177 27.75 -22.71 9.62
CA GLN A 177 27.14 -21.52 10.19
C GLN A 177 26.35 -20.76 9.13
N ARG A 178 25.07 -21.11 8.97
CA ARG A 178 24.19 -20.54 7.94
C ARG A 178 23.71 -19.13 8.29
N LYS A 179 23.35 -18.36 7.26
CA LYS A 179 22.79 -17.00 7.32
C LYS A 179 21.29 -17.06 7.62
N HIS A 180 20.81 -16.13 8.45
CA HIS A 180 19.39 -15.93 8.73
C HIS A 180 19.06 -14.43 8.78
N HIS A 181 17.92 -14.02 8.21
CA HIS A 181 17.51 -12.61 8.22
C HIS A 181 16.46 -12.31 9.29
N CYS A 182 16.62 -11.18 9.97
CA CYS A 182 15.57 -10.58 10.78
C CYS A 182 14.54 -9.92 9.86
N ARG A 183 13.27 -10.35 9.92
CA ARG A 183 12.22 -9.76 9.07
C ARG A 183 11.88 -8.31 9.43
N ALA A 184 12.29 -7.86 10.61
CA ALA A 184 11.99 -6.51 11.09
C ALA A 184 13.03 -5.44 10.71
N CYS A 185 14.32 -5.81 10.56
CA CYS A 185 15.40 -4.86 10.23
C CYS A 185 16.20 -5.23 8.98
N GLY A 186 15.96 -6.41 8.39
CA GLY A 186 16.62 -6.85 7.16
C GLY A 186 18.08 -7.30 7.33
N GLN A 187 18.68 -7.17 8.52
CA GLN A 187 20.07 -7.57 8.76
C GLN A 187 20.25 -9.09 8.83
N VAL A 188 21.49 -9.55 8.57
CA VAL A 188 21.89 -10.96 8.56
C VAL A 188 22.48 -11.39 9.91
N PHE A 189 22.09 -12.57 10.40
CA PHE A 189 22.44 -13.10 11.72
C PHE A 189 22.68 -14.61 11.69
N CYS A 190 23.34 -15.13 12.73
CA CYS A 190 23.33 -16.56 13.03
C CYS A 190 22.01 -16.98 13.68
N SER A 191 21.75 -18.29 13.74
CA SER A 191 20.54 -18.88 14.35
C SER A 191 20.38 -18.45 15.81
N GLN A 192 21.47 -18.44 16.58
CA GLN A 192 21.49 -18.07 18.00
C GLN A 192 21.12 -16.60 18.25
N CYS A 193 21.40 -15.70 17.30
CA CYS A 193 21.09 -14.28 17.44
C CYS A 193 19.67 -13.90 16.97
N THR A 194 18.91 -14.86 16.44
CA THR A 194 17.55 -14.67 15.90
C THR A 194 16.60 -15.78 16.34
N THR A 195 16.61 -16.12 17.63
CA THR A 195 15.78 -17.20 18.21
C THR A 195 14.32 -16.81 18.45
N LYS A 196 13.98 -15.52 18.32
CA LYS A 196 12.63 -15.00 18.58
C LYS A 196 11.80 -14.93 17.30
N SER A 197 10.48 -15.00 17.47
CA SER A 197 9.50 -14.80 16.40
C SER A 197 8.38 -13.89 16.91
N CYS A 198 7.87 -13.00 16.07
CA CYS A 198 6.70 -12.17 16.35
C CYS A 198 5.97 -11.78 15.06
N THR A 199 4.74 -11.27 15.19
CA THR A 199 4.04 -10.62 14.08
C THR A 199 4.66 -9.24 13.81
N LEU A 200 4.59 -8.77 12.57
CA LEU A 200 5.03 -7.42 12.19
C LEU A 200 3.91 -6.70 11.44
N PRO A 201 2.85 -6.25 12.14
CA PRO A 201 1.69 -5.61 11.52
C PRO A 201 2.07 -4.36 10.70
N LYS A 202 3.06 -3.60 11.17
CA LYS A 202 3.62 -2.44 10.45
C LYS A 202 4.22 -2.77 9.08
N PHE A 203 4.54 -4.03 8.80
CA PHE A 203 5.00 -4.49 7.50
C PHE A 203 3.96 -5.36 6.78
N GLY A 204 2.71 -5.39 7.28
CA GLY A 204 1.64 -6.24 6.78
C GLY A 204 1.79 -7.73 7.07
N ILE A 205 2.70 -8.12 7.98
CA ILE A 205 3.01 -9.53 8.30
C ILE A 205 2.26 -9.95 9.55
N GLU A 206 1.16 -10.68 9.36
CA GLU A 206 0.29 -11.15 10.45
C GLU A 206 0.70 -12.50 11.03
N LYS A 207 1.54 -13.27 10.31
CA LYS A 207 2.12 -14.52 10.81
C LYS A 207 3.37 -14.24 11.63
N GLU A 208 3.65 -15.10 12.62
CA GLU A 208 4.90 -15.01 13.36
C GLU A 208 6.10 -15.27 12.45
N VAL A 209 7.04 -14.34 12.45
CA VAL A 209 8.26 -14.40 11.64
C VAL A 209 9.49 -14.14 12.50
N ARG A 210 10.61 -14.73 12.10
CA ARG A 210 11.89 -14.63 12.78
C ARG A 210 12.39 -13.19 12.88
N VAL A 211 12.77 -12.78 14.08
CA VAL A 211 13.37 -11.47 14.36
C VAL A 211 14.62 -11.61 15.24
N CYS A 212 15.50 -10.60 15.19
CA CYS A 212 16.57 -10.49 16.17
C CYS A 212 16.00 -10.00 17.51
N GLU A 213 16.72 -10.28 18.60
CA GLU A 213 16.28 -9.95 19.96
C GLU A 213 15.99 -8.45 20.15
N ALA A 214 16.86 -7.58 19.64
CA ALA A 214 16.65 -6.13 19.70
C ALA A 214 15.40 -5.66 18.94
N CYS A 215 15.01 -6.34 17.87
CA CYS A 215 13.76 -6.03 17.17
C CYS A 215 12.55 -6.59 17.91
N TYR A 216 12.68 -7.79 18.48
CA TYR A 216 11.61 -8.40 19.29
C TYR A 216 11.23 -7.49 20.46
N GLU A 217 12.19 -7.01 21.23
CA GLU A 217 11.95 -6.11 22.36
C GLU A 217 11.29 -4.77 21.96
N LYS A 218 11.57 -4.28 20.75
CA LYS A 218 10.96 -3.04 20.22
C LYS A 218 9.54 -3.24 19.72
N VAL A 219 9.16 -4.45 19.31
CA VAL A 219 7.83 -4.76 18.77
C VAL A 219 6.90 -5.31 19.85
N SER A 220 7.44 -5.95 20.90
CA SER A 220 6.66 -6.52 22.01
C SER A 220 6.37 -5.53 23.16
N LYS A 221 6.74 -4.25 23.01
CA LYS A 221 6.35 -3.15 23.90
C LYS A 221 5.33 -2.28 23.20
#